data_AF-A0A0L6WTX9-F1
#
_entry.id   AF-A0A0L6WTX9-F1
#
_cell.length_a   1.000
_cell.length_b   1.000
_cell.length_c   1.000
_cell.angle_alpha   90.00
_cell.angle_beta   90.00
_cell.angle_gamma   90.00
#
_symmetry.space_group_name_H-M   'P 1'
#
loop_
_entity.id
_entity.type
_entity.pdbx_description
1 polymer ?
#
loop_
_entity_poly.entity_id
_entity_poly.type
_entity_poly.pdbx_seq_one_letter_code
_entity_poly.pdbx_strand_id
1 'polypeptide(L)'
;IPTVLIVSAYYARKWYNARQLRVHGIGKGAPGFQTNVRKVRITPEIAARLQRGENVSPQEIARATAEADEGKQEPYNPLAGRGIVEEVQLGEKQKESAGQVNEWLPESITNPKKRSKGKKR
;
A
#
# COMPACT_ATOMS: atom_id res chain seq x y z
N ILE A 1 -18.55 3.25 -36.48
CA ILE A 1 -18.93 2.91 -35.09
C ILE A 1 -19.10 4.23 -34.34
N PRO A 2 -20.28 4.54 -33.81
CA PRO A 2 -20.50 5.81 -33.12
C PRO A 2 -19.57 5.90 -31.90
N THR A 3 -18.88 7.03 -31.76
CA THR A 3 -17.88 7.32 -30.73
C THR A 3 -18.40 7.08 -29.31
N VAL A 4 -19.69 7.32 -29.09
CA VAL A 4 -20.38 7.07 -27.82
C VAL A 4 -20.28 5.61 -27.38
N LEU A 5 -20.40 4.65 -28.30
CA LEU A 5 -20.29 3.22 -27.98
C LEU A 5 -18.85 2.83 -27.58
N ILE A 6 -17.85 3.47 -28.18
CA ILE A 6 -16.43 3.22 -27.84
C ILE A 6 -16.14 3.75 -26.43
N VAL A 7 -16.63 4.96 -26.10
CA VAL A 7 -16.44 5.56 -24.78
C VAL A 7 -17.20 4.77 -23.70
N SER A 8 -18.45 4.37 -23.95
CA SER A 8 -19.22 3.58 -23.00
C SER A 8 -18.60 2.21 -22.74
N ALA A 9 -18.15 1.51 -23.80
CA ALA A 9 -17.45 0.24 -23.68
C ALA A 9 -16.15 0.37 -22.88
N TYR A 10 -15.40 1.46 -23.06
CA TYR A 10 -14.19 1.74 -22.29
C TYR A 10 -14.48 1.86 -20.79
N TYR A 11 -15.49 2.66 -20.40
CA TYR A 11 -15.84 2.82 -18.99
C TYR A 11 -16.42 1.55 -18.37
N ALA A 12 -17.23 0.79 -19.11
CA ALA A 12 -17.74 -0.50 -18.67
C ALA A 12 -16.60 -1.49 -18.40
N ARG A 13 -15.63 -1.59 -19.32
CA ARG A 13 -14.44 -2.44 -19.15
C ARG A 13 -13.59 -1.99 -17.96
N LYS A 14 -13.40 -0.67 -17.79
CA LYS A 14 -12.65 -0.10 -16.67
C LYS A 14 -13.30 -0.47 -15.33
N TRP A 15 -14.62 -0.33 -15.22
CA TRP A 15 -15.37 -0.69 -14.01
C TRP A 15 -15.32 -2.19 -13.74
N TYR A 16 -15.52 -3.02 -14.76
CA TYR A 16 -15.45 -4.48 -14.65
C TYR A 16 -14.08 -4.95 -14.13
N ASN A 17 -13.00 -4.44 -14.72
CA ASN A 17 -11.64 -4.76 -14.29
C ASN A 17 -11.38 -4.31 -12.84
N ALA A 18 -11.84 -3.12 -12.45
CA ALA A 18 -11.70 -2.63 -11.08
C ALA A 18 -12.47 -3.52 -10.08
N ARG A 19 -13.67 -3.99 -10.44
CA ARG A 19 -14.45 -4.91 -9.62
C ARG A 19 -13.78 -6.28 -9.53
N GLN A 20 -13.33 -6.84 -10.64
CA GLN A 20 -12.59 -8.10 -10.70
C GLN A 20 -11.34 -8.04 -9.81
N LEU A 21 -10.54 -6.98 -9.89
CA LEU A 21 -9.36 -6.81 -9.04
C LEU A 21 -9.70 -6.60 -7.55
N ARG A 22 -10.88 -6.08 -7.22
CA ARG A 22 -11.33 -5.97 -5.82
C ARG A 22 -11.76 -7.31 -5.24
N VAL A 23 -12.46 -8.13 -6.01
CA VAL A 23 -12.98 -9.43 -5.55
C VAL A 23 -11.93 -10.54 -5.69
N HIS A 24 -11.29 -10.62 -6.85
CA HIS A 24 -10.34 -11.65 -7.28
C HIS A 24 -8.96 -11.06 -7.62
N GLY A 25 -8.58 -9.96 -6.94
CA GLY A 25 -7.26 -9.36 -7.11
C GLY A 25 -6.12 -10.35 -6.92
N ILE A 26 -4.91 -9.94 -7.32
CA ILE A 26 -3.72 -10.79 -7.27
C ILE A 26 -3.60 -11.45 -5.89
N GLY A 27 -3.65 -12.79 -5.88
CA GLY A 27 -3.52 -13.61 -4.69
C GLY A 27 -4.77 -13.75 -3.82
N LYS A 28 -5.88 -13.04 -4.08
CA LYS A 28 -7.14 -13.18 -3.32
C LYS A 28 -7.76 -14.56 -3.56
N GLY A 29 -7.92 -15.34 -2.48
CA GLY A 29 -8.56 -16.66 -2.53
C GLY A 29 -7.65 -17.80 -2.98
N ALA A 30 -6.34 -17.57 -3.11
CA ALA A 30 -5.38 -18.65 -3.28
C ALA A 30 -5.36 -19.51 -2.00
N PRO A 31 -5.65 -20.82 -2.06
CA PRO A 31 -5.69 -21.67 -0.89
C PRO A 31 -4.32 -21.68 -0.20
N GLY A 32 -4.30 -21.45 1.11
CA GLY A 32 -3.08 -21.37 1.90
C GLY A 32 -2.35 -20.02 1.88
N PHE A 33 -2.84 -19.00 1.16
CA PHE A 33 -2.21 -17.68 1.11
C PHE A 33 -3.14 -16.57 1.64
N GLN A 34 -2.79 -16.00 2.80
CA GLN A 34 -3.57 -14.95 3.47
C GLN A 34 -3.27 -13.57 2.85
N THR A 35 -3.90 -13.28 1.72
CA THR A 35 -3.70 -12.02 0.96
C THR A 35 -4.70 -10.93 1.26
N ASN A 36 -5.78 -11.26 1.94
CA ASN A 36 -6.83 -10.32 2.32
C ASN A 36 -6.52 -9.61 3.65
N VAL A 37 -5.25 -9.26 3.91
CA VAL A 37 -4.88 -8.51 5.11
C VAL A 37 -5.10 -7.01 4.85
N ARG A 38 -5.82 -6.35 5.75
CA ARG A 38 -6.04 -4.90 5.73
C ARG A 38 -5.29 -4.25 6.88
N LYS A 39 -4.72 -3.06 6.64
CA LYS A 39 -4.17 -2.24 7.72
C LYS A 39 -5.32 -1.71 8.59
N VAL A 40 -5.27 -2.01 9.88
CA VAL A 40 -6.21 -1.52 10.88
C VAL A 40 -5.55 -0.36 11.64
N ARG A 41 -6.31 0.69 11.94
CA ARG A 41 -5.84 1.80 12.77
C ARG A 41 -5.82 1.33 14.23
N ILE A 42 -4.73 1.59 14.94
CA ILE A 42 -4.61 1.19 16.35
C ILE A 42 -5.12 2.35 17.22
N THR A 43 -5.87 2.04 18.28
CA THR A 43 -6.34 3.03 19.25
C THR A 43 -5.17 3.58 20.09
N PRO A 44 -5.24 4.82 20.60
CA PRO A 44 -4.12 5.41 21.34
C PRO A 44 -3.75 4.62 22.60
N GLU A 45 -4.73 4.00 23.26
CA GLU A 45 -4.49 3.16 24.44
C GLU A 45 -3.66 1.91 24.09
N ILE A 46 -4.07 1.18 23.04
CA ILE A 46 -3.37 -0.01 22.58
C ILE A 46 -1.98 0.36 22.06
N ALA A 47 -1.85 1.49 21.36
CA ALA A 47 -0.56 1.99 20.90
C ALA A 47 0.41 2.23 22.07
N ALA A 48 -0.05 2.84 23.17
CA ALA A 48 0.76 3.07 24.36
C ALA A 48 1.19 1.76 25.03
N ARG A 49 0.30 0.75 25.10
CA ARG A 49 0.62 -0.58 25.64
C ARG A 49 1.65 -1.30 24.78
N LEU A 50 1.52 -1.25 23.46
CA LEU A 50 2.50 -1.81 22.53
C LEU A 50 3.86 -1.10 22.65
N GLN A 51 3.89 0.23 22.81
CA GLN A 51 5.14 0.97 23.04
C GLN A 51 5.82 0.60 24.36
N ARG A 52 5.04 0.24 25.39
CA ARG A 52 5.55 -0.26 26.66
C ARG A 52 6.12 -1.69 26.56
N GLY A 53 5.84 -2.40 25.47
CA GLY A 53 6.22 -3.80 25.29
C GLY A 53 5.26 -4.80 25.94
N GLU A 54 4.04 -4.39 26.25
CA GLU A 54 2.99 -5.28 26.75
C GLU A 54 2.47 -6.20 25.61
N ASN A 55 2.18 -7.46 25.94
CA ASN A 55 1.65 -8.41 24.95
C ASN A 55 0.13 -8.22 24.82
N VAL A 56 -0.29 -7.58 23.74
CA VAL A 56 -1.71 -7.30 23.44
C VAL A 56 -2.24 -8.36 22.47
N SER A 57 -3.35 -8.99 22.82
CA SER A 57 -3.95 -10.01 21.97
C SER A 57 -4.65 -9.42 20.73
N PRO A 58 -4.68 -10.13 19.58
CA PRO A 58 -5.39 -9.65 18.39
C PRO A 58 -6.87 -9.34 18.63
N GLN A 59 -7.51 -10.08 19.54
CA GLN A 59 -8.91 -9.92 19.91
C GLN A 59 -9.15 -8.60 20.66
N GLU A 60 -8.22 -8.19 21.52
CA GLU A 60 -8.28 -6.90 22.21
C GLU A 60 -8.13 -5.73 21.23
N ILE A 61 -7.17 -5.84 20.30
CA ILE A 61 -7.00 -4.83 19.24
C ILE A 61 -8.31 -4.71 18.45
N ALA A 62 -8.89 -5.84 18.02
CA ALA A 62 -10.14 -5.84 17.27
C ALA A 62 -11.30 -5.17 18.03
N ARG A 63 -11.48 -5.50 19.31
CA ARG A 63 -12.52 -4.90 20.16
C ARG A 63 -12.32 -3.40 20.33
N ALA A 64 -11.11 -2.97 20.70
CA ALA A 64 -10.80 -1.56 20.88
C ALA A 64 -11.00 -0.77 19.59
N THR A 65 -10.67 -1.35 18.43
CA THR A 65 -10.89 -0.70 17.14
C THR A 65 -12.37 -0.61 16.77
N ALA A 66 -13.17 -1.64 17.06
CA ALA A 66 -14.61 -1.61 16.81
C ALA A 66 -15.29 -0.54 17.68
N GLU A 67 -14.97 -0.48 18.97
CA GLU A 67 -15.50 0.54 19.90
C GLU A 67 -15.12 1.97 19.47
N ALA A 68 -13.88 2.16 19.00
CA ALA A 68 -13.43 3.46 18.51
C ALA A 68 -14.08 3.88 17.18
N ASP A 69 -14.39 2.92 16.30
CA ASP A 69 -15.09 3.17 15.04
C ASP A 69 -16.58 3.50 15.30
N GLU A 70 -17.22 2.85 16.28
CA GLU A 70 -18.62 3.13 16.67
C GLU A 70 -18.77 4.52 17.30
N GLY A 71 -17.83 4.93 18.17
CA GLY A 71 -17.84 6.24 18.81
C GLY A 71 -17.45 7.40 17.87
N LYS A 72 -16.84 7.12 16.71
CA LYS A 72 -16.43 8.10 15.71
C LYS A 72 -17.17 7.89 14.40
N GLN A 73 -18.46 8.22 14.37
CA GLN A 73 -19.12 8.64 13.13
C GLN A 73 -18.65 10.05 12.71
N GLU A 74 -17.34 10.26 12.61
CA GLU A 74 -16.78 11.47 12.03
C GLU A 74 -16.87 11.35 10.50
N PRO A 75 -17.29 12.41 9.77
CA PRO A 75 -17.40 12.36 8.33
C PRO A 75 -16.06 11.96 7.72
N TYR A 76 -16.09 10.95 6.85
CA TYR A 76 -14.94 10.47 6.10
C TYR A 76 -14.25 11.63 5.38
N ASN A 77 -13.15 12.14 5.95
CA ASN A 77 -12.32 13.14 5.31
C ASN A 77 -11.17 12.41 4.58
N PRO A 78 -11.20 12.27 3.24
CA PRO A 78 -10.17 11.55 2.49
C PRO A 78 -8.79 12.20 2.60
N LEU A 79 -8.69 13.42 3.12
CA LEU A 79 -7.43 14.14 3.35
C LEU A 79 -6.76 13.79 4.68
N ALA A 80 -7.50 13.32 5.69
CA ALA A 80 -6.96 13.05 7.03
C ALA A 80 -6.11 11.76 7.11
N GLY A 81 -6.14 10.92 6.07
CA GLY A 81 -5.36 9.68 5.98
C GLY A 81 -4.02 9.81 5.24
N ARG A 82 -3.75 10.96 4.60
CA ARG A 82 -2.39 11.32 4.22
C ARG A 82 -1.76 11.92 5.47
N GLY A 83 -1.12 11.06 6.26
CA GLY A 83 -0.14 11.55 7.23
C GLY A 83 0.75 12.57 6.52
N ILE A 84 1.01 13.69 7.18
CA ILE A 84 1.94 14.72 6.74
C ILE A 84 3.17 13.98 6.23
N VAL A 85 3.33 13.94 4.91
CA VAL A 85 4.60 13.60 4.31
C VAL A 85 5.41 14.83 4.63
N GLU A 86 6.14 14.76 5.75
CA GLU A 86 7.22 15.70 6.00
C GLU A 86 8.02 15.75 4.70
N GLU A 87 8.03 16.93 4.11
CA GLU A 87 8.66 17.20 2.83
C GLU A 87 10.16 16.98 3.04
N VAL A 88 10.60 15.71 2.95
CA VAL A 88 12.01 15.37 2.92
C VAL A 88 12.53 16.06 1.67
N GLN A 89 13.25 17.15 1.90
CA GLN A 89 13.95 17.91 0.89
C GLN A 89 14.73 16.90 0.04
N LEU A 90 14.23 16.63 -1.16
CA LEU A 90 14.88 15.83 -2.20
C LEU A 90 16.08 16.64 -2.71
N GLY A 91 17.10 16.73 -1.86
CA GLY A 91 18.11 17.76 -1.96
C GLY A 91 19.42 17.44 -1.26
N GLU A 92 19.63 16.24 -0.70
CA GLU A 92 20.98 15.81 -0.33
C GLU A 92 21.07 14.29 -0.39
N LYS A 93 21.61 13.84 -1.52
CA LYS A 93 21.85 12.45 -1.84
C LYS A 93 22.93 11.93 -0.89
N GLN A 94 22.50 11.23 0.16
CA GLN A 94 23.35 10.40 1.02
C GLN A 94 24.36 9.63 0.15
N LYS A 95 25.63 9.95 0.36
CA LYS A 95 26.79 9.22 -0.19
C LYS A 95 27.21 8.08 0.74
N GLU A 96 26.29 7.55 1.54
CA GLU A 96 26.58 6.60 2.61
C GLU A 96 25.67 5.37 2.49
N SER A 97 25.87 4.57 1.44
CA SER A 97 25.50 3.14 1.45
C SER A 97 26.20 2.32 0.37
N ALA A 98 27.27 2.84 -0.24
CA ALA A 98 28.00 2.19 -1.32
C ALA A 98 28.67 0.85 -0.94
N GLY A 99 28.56 0.39 0.31
CA GLY A 99 29.15 -0.86 0.81
C GLY A 99 28.15 -1.95 1.22
N GLN A 100 26.85 -1.69 1.29
CA GLN A 100 25.89 -2.71 1.76
C GLN A 100 25.26 -3.44 0.56
N VAL A 101 25.99 -4.39 0.01
CA VAL A 101 25.49 -5.30 -1.02
C VAL A 101 24.37 -6.14 -0.37
N ASN A 102 23.13 -5.92 -0.79
CA ASN A 102 22.01 -6.72 -0.30
C ASN A 102 22.09 -8.11 -0.92
N GLU A 103 22.61 -9.09 -0.17
CA GLU A 103 22.81 -10.48 -0.58
C GLU A 103 21.51 -11.22 -0.94
N TRP A 104 20.36 -10.71 -0.50
CA TRP A 104 19.05 -11.32 -0.74
C TRP A 104 18.43 -10.96 -2.08
N LEU A 105 18.90 -9.89 -2.71
CA LEU A 105 18.37 -9.44 -4.00
C LEU A 105 19.36 -9.81 -5.11
N PRO A 106 18.87 -10.39 -6.23
CA PRO A 106 19.75 -10.66 -7.36
C PRO A 106 20.35 -9.35 -7.88
N GLU A 107 21.62 -9.40 -8.28
CA GLU A 107 22.41 -8.25 -8.75
C GLU A 107 21.75 -7.49 -9.92
N SER A 108 20.89 -8.16 -10.67
CA SER A 108 20.12 -7.58 -11.79
C SER A 108 19.15 -6.48 -11.36
N ILE A 109 18.68 -6.51 -10.11
CA ILE A 109 17.72 -5.55 -9.55
C ILE A 109 18.45 -4.44 -8.80
N THR A 110 19.52 -4.77 -8.07
CA THR A 110 20.29 -3.81 -7.25
C THR A 110 21.18 -2.91 -8.09
N ASN A 111 21.71 -3.42 -9.22
CA ASN A 111 22.55 -2.65 -10.15
C ASN A 111 21.97 -2.66 -11.57
N PRO A 112 20.88 -1.92 -11.85
CA PRO A 112 20.32 -1.86 -13.20
C PRO A 112 21.35 -1.26 -14.17
N LYS A 113 21.93 -2.11 -15.02
CA LYS A 113 22.88 -1.69 -16.08
C LYS A 113 22.18 -0.68 -17.00
N LYS A 114 22.63 0.57 -17.00
CA LYS A 114 22.14 1.61 -17.90
C LYS A 114 22.29 1.13 -19.35
N ARG A 115 21.17 0.82 -20.01
CA ARG A 115 21.15 0.49 -21.44
C ARG A 115 21.65 1.73 -22.22
N SER A 116 22.73 1.58 -22.96
CA SER A 116 23.20 2.61 -23.88
C SER A 116 22.15 2.80 -24.98
N LYS A 117 21.68 4.03 -25.18
CA LYS A 117 20.82 4.38 -26.31
C LYS A 117 21.59 4.08 -27.60
N GLY A 118 21.12 3.12 -28.38
CA GLY A 118 21.65 2.85 -29.71
C GLY A 118 21.51 4.10 -30.60
N LYS A 119 22.62 4.56 -31.16
CA LYS A 119 22.66 5.64 -32.16
C LYS A 119 22.11 5.06 -33.47
N LYS A 120 20.90 5.46 -33.87
CA LYS A 120 20.38 5.12 -35.20
C LYS A 120 21.29 5.76 -36.26
N ARG A 121 21.79 4.96 -37.21
CA ARG A 121 22.34 5.42 -38.48
C ARG A 121 21.20 5.54 -39.49
#